data_AF-A0A6B1DGU1-F1
#
_entry.id   AF-A0A6B1DGU1-F1
#
_cell.length_a   1.000
_cell.length_b   1.000
_cell.length_c   1.000
_cell.angle_alpha   90.00
_cell.angle_beta   90.00
_cell.angle_gamma   90.00
#
_symmetry.space_group_name_H-M   'P 1'
#
loop_
_entity.id
_entity.type
_entity.pdbx_description
1 polymer ?
#
loop_
_entity_poly.entity_id
_entity_poly.type
_entity_poly.pdbx_seq_one_letter_code
_entity_poly.pdbx_strand_id
1 'polypeptide(L)'
;MTGTPAEVPVPRKVICIVGRGCPAGDLLAYATVSTIPPDDERDNELRAAADGFAHLVSLMRTLRSEEGCAWDREQTLESLRPYVIEETYEVVDAIDRGDPAALRDELGDFLLEAVFLAQVAHEQGDFHISDSLQAICDKLIRRHPHVFPPAADGTTAGHGGVAAGTPLTSDDVKRQWDAIKSEERAEAGEEPGLLGTVPESLPALLRAYRLGKRAASAGFDWPDPSGVEEKVIEELAELANARTQGSHAAIEEELGDMLFAIANLARHLGVDPETALRSANRKFTERFTQLEARFRDRGIELSDASLDEMEAEWRRIKTGL
;
A
#
# COMPACT_ATOMS: atom_id res chain seq x y z
N MET A 1 60.95 -29.12 -0.29
CA MET A 1 59.66 -29.81 -0.15
C MET A 1 58.89 -29.11 0.96
N THR A 2 58.15 -28.08 0.58
CA THR A 2 57.39 -27.19 1.46
C THR A 2 55.97 -27.73 1.58
N GLY A 3 55.59 -28.21 2.76
CA GLY A 3 54.25 -28.70 3.04
C GLY A 3 53.26 -27.55 3.20
N THR A 4 52.12 -27.67 2.52
CA THR A 4 50.95 -26.79 2.65
C THR A 4 50.26 -27.07 4.00
N PRO A 5 49.82 -26.05 4.78
CA PRO A 5 48.99 -26.31 5.95
C PRO A 5 47.56 -26.66 5.50
N ALA A 6 46.98 -27.70 6.10
CA ALA A 6 45.59 -28.10 5.88
C ALA A 6 44.62 -27.05 6.46
N GLU A 7 43.64 -26.62 5.66
CA GLU A 7 42.52 -25.80 6.11
C GLU A 7 41.66 -26.57 7.13
N VAL A 8 41.41 -25.94 8.28
CA VAL A 8 40.48 -26.42 9.30
C VAL A 8 39.07 -25.94 8.90
N PRO A 9 38.07 -26.83 8.75
CA PRO A 9 36.73 -26.41 8.36
C PRO A 9 36.07 -25.64 9.51
N VAL A 10 35.62 -24.42 9.21
CA VAL A 10 34.81 -23.58 10.12
C VAL A 10 33.38 -24.13 10.14
N PRO A 11 32.78 -24.44 11.31
CA PRO A 11 31.45 -25.03 11.35
C PRO A 11 30.39 -23.99 10.95
N ARG A 12 29.62 -24.28 9.90
CA ARG A 12 28.40 -23.56 9.54
C ARG A 12 27.32 -23.83 10.60
N LYS A 13 26.82 -22.79 11.25
CA LYS A 13 25.66 -22.88 12.15
C LYS A 13 24.37 -22.87 11.33
N VAL A 14 23.58 -23.94 11.45
CA VAL A 14 22.20 -24.06 10.95
C VAL A 14 21.29 -24.15 12.18
N ILE A 15 20.17 -23.42 12.21
CA ILE A 15 19.29 -23.31 13.38
C ILE A 15 17.89 -23.89 13.05
N CYS A 16 17.41 -24.86 13.85
CA CYS A 16 16.09 -25.51 13.75
C CYS A 16 15.19 -25.20 14.99
N ILE A 17 13.87 -25.05 14.82
CA ILE A 17 12.87 -25.03 15.90
C ILE A 17 12.35 -26.45 16.09
N VAL A 18 12.38 -26.94 17.33
CA VAL A 18 11.73 -28.19 17.73
C VAL A 18 10.51 -27.84 18.56
N GLY A 19 9.31 -28.00 17.98
CA GLY A 19 8.08 -28.10 18.77
C GLY A 19 8.11 -29.41 19.57
N ARG A 20 7.75 -29.38 20.85
CA ARG A 20 7.64 -30.59 21.67
C ARG A 20 6.61 -31.52 21.05
N GLY A 21 7.05 -32.62 20.42
CA GLY A 21 6.19 -33.78 20.12
C GLY A 21 6.18 -34.41 18.72
N CYS A 22 7.18 -34.23 17.84
CA CYS A 22 7.18 -34.88 16.52
C CYS A 22 8.23 -36.03 16.41
N PRO A 23 7.87 -37.25 15.96
CA PRO A 23 8.81 -38.37 15.79
C PRO A 23 9.70 -38.16 14.55
N ALA A 24 10.96 -38.58 14.66
CA ALA A 24 12.01 -38.32 13.70
C ALA A 24 11.80 -39.03 12.35
N GLY A 25 11.64 -38.26 11.28
CA GLY A 25 11.67 -38.72 9.89
C GLY A 25 11.27 -37.58 8.96
N ASP A 26 12.22 -37.11 8.14
CA ASP A 26 12.09 -36.13 7.05
C ASP A 26 11.83 -34.66 7.46
N LEU A 27 12.93 -33.92 7.67
CA LEU A 27 12.94 -32.47 7.93
C LEU A 27 13.41 -31.69 6.69
N LEU A 28 12.47 -31.00 6.04
CA LEU A 28 12.73 -29.81 5.21
C LEU A 28 13.24 -28.68 6.13
N ALA A 29 14.38 -28.10 5.78
CA ALA A 29 15.08 -27.12 6.59
C ALA A 29 14.45 -25.72 6.46
N TYR A 30 13.96 -25.16 7.57
CA TYR A 30 13.68 -23.72 7.71
C TYR A 30 14.41 -23.18 8.94
N ALA A 31 15.11 -22.07 8.73
CA ALA A 31 16.00 -21.41 9.68
C ALA A 31 15.22 -20.76 10.84
N THR A 32 15.83 -20.72 12.02
CA THR A 32 15.18 -20.20 13.23
C THR A 32 16.06 -19.22 13.97
N VAL A 33 15.43 -18.22 14.60
CA VAL A 33 16.13 -17.13 15.29
C VAL A 33 16.67 -17.65 16.63
N SER A 34 17.94 -18.05 16.65
CA SER A 34 18.64 -18.40 17.90
C SER A 34 20.05 -17.81 17.95
N THR A 35 20.13 -16.52 18.27
CA THR A 35 21.24 -15.93 19.06
C THR A 35 20.74 -14.69 19.80
N ILE A 36 19.66 -14.82 20.58
CA ILE A 36 19.10 -13.71 21.33
C ILE A 36 18.97 -14.14 22.81
N PRO A 37 19.72 -13.51 23.74
CA PRO A 37 19.71 -13.87 25.16
C PRO A 37 18.34 -13.60 25.83
N PRO A 38 18.00 -14.27 26.96
CA PRO A 38 16.61 -14.47 27.37
C PRO A 38 15.87 -13.30 28.05
N ASP A 39 16.43 -12.08 28.15
CA ASP A 39 15.96 -11.06 29.11
C ASP A 39 15.81 -9.63 28.53
N ASP A 40 15.51 -9.44 27.23
CA ASP A 40 15.07 -8.15 26.68
C ASP A 40 13.55 -8.22 26.40
N GLU A 41 12.74 -7.32 26.97
CA GLU A 41 11.29 -7.27 26.70
C GLU A 41 10.98 -7.14 25.20
N ARG A 42 11.88 -6.51 24.43
CA ARG A 42 11.79 -6.43 22.96
C ARG A 42 11.87 -7.79 22.28
N ASP A 43 12.58 -8.74 22.88
CA ASP A 43 12.72 -10.09 22.34
C ASP A 43 11.46 -10.93 22.59
N ASN A 44 10.72 -10.64 23.67
CA ASN A 44 9.44 -11.29 23.95
C ASN A 44 8.36 -10.81 22.99
N GLU A 45 8.32 -9.51 22.68
CA GLU A 45 7.38 -8.96 21.70
C GLU A 45 7.64 -9.50 20.29
N LEU A 46 8.91 -9.54 19.86
CA LEU A 46 9.28 -10.11 18.55
C LEU A 46 8.90 -11.59 18.43
N ARG A 47 9.13 -12.38 19.50
CA ARG A 47 8.70 -13.78 19.54
C ARG A 47 7.19 -13.91 19.47
N ALA A 48 6.46 -13.11 20.24
CA ALA A 48 5.00 -13.12 20.22
C ALA A 48 4.43 -12.75 18.83
N ALA A 49 5.03 -11.77 18.15
CA ALA A 49 4.64 -11.40 16.79
C ALA A 49 4.92 -12.53 15.78
N ALA A 50 6.10 -13.16 15.87
CA ALA A 50 6.44 -14.30 15.02
C ALA A 50 5.50 -15.50 15.26
N ASP A 51 5.23 -15.84 16.51
CA ASP A 51 4.33 -16.92 16.91
C ASP A 51 2.88 -16.62 16.47
N GLY A 52 2.42 -15.38 16.65
CA GLY A 52 1.09 -14.93 16.21
C GLY A 52 0.91 -15.01 14.70
N PHE A 53 1.91 -14.57 13.92
CA PHE A 53 1.87 -14.69 12.46
C PHE A 53 1.90 -16.15 12.01
N ALA A 54 2.76 -16.98 12.60
CA ALA A 54 2.80 -18.41 12.31
C ALA A 54 1.46 -19.10 12.65
N HIS A 55 0.80 -18.67 13.72
CA HIS A 55 -0.53 -19.15 14.08
C HIS A 55 -1.58 -18.76 13.04
N LEU A 56 -1.58 -17.50 12.57
CA LEU A 56 -2.48 -17.03 11.50
C LEU A 56 -2.33 -17.87 10.22
N VAL A 57 -1.10 -18.11 9.78
CA VAL A 57 -0.82 -18.97 8.61
C VAL A 57 -1.36 -20.39 8.82
N SER A 58 -1.18 -20.96 10.03
CA SER A 58 -1.71 -22.28 10.36
C SER A 58 -3.25 -22.31 10.40
N LEU A 59 -3.89 -21.26 10.89
CA LEU A 59 -5.35 -21.13 10.89
C LEU A 59 -5.88 -21.11 9.46
N MET A 60 -5.31 -20.28 8.59
CA MET A 60 -5.71 -20.20 7.18
C MET A 60 -5.58 -21.55 6.46
N ARG A 61 -4.47 -22.28 6.68
CA ARG A 61 -4.31 -23.63 6.14
C ARG A 61 -5.39 -24.60 6.64
N THR A 62 -5.83 -24.44 7.89
CA THR A 62 -6.90 -25.27 8.47
C THR A 62 -8.25 -24.90 7.87
N LEU A 63 -8.55 -23.60 7.74
CA LEU A 63 -9.78 -23.09 7.14
C LEU A 63 -9.94 -23.56 5.68
N ARG A 64 -8.85 -23.65 4.92
CA ARG A 64 -8.85 -24.11 3.53
C ARG A 64 -8.59 -25.62 3.35
N SER A 65 -8.43 -26.38 4.43
CA SER A 65 -8.28 -27.84 4.35
C SER A 65 -9.56 -28.54 3.87
N GLU A 66 -9.51 -29.83 3.52
CA GLU A 66 -10.69 -30.58 3.07
C GLU A 66 -11.85 -30.55 4.08
N GLU A 67 -11.54 -30.56 5.39
CA GLU A 67 -12.50 -30.48 6.50
C GLU A 67 -12.77 -29.03 6.96
N GLY A 68 -12.18 -28.06 6.26
CA GLY A 68 -12.27 -26.64 6.58
C GLY A 68 -13.59 -25.99 6.17
N CYS A 69 -13.61 -24.66 6.21
CA CYS A 69 -14.75 -23.85 5.86
C CYS A 69 -15.03 -23.91 4.35
N ALA A 70 -16.26 -24.22 3.96
CA ALA A 70 -16.64 -24.32 2.55
C ALA A 70 -16.43 -23.00 1.79
N TRP A 71 -16.77 -21.86 2.41
CA TRP A 71 -16.57 -20.55 1.79
C TRP A 71 -15.09 -20.24 1.58
N ASP A 72 -14.26 -20.48 2.61
CA ASP A 72 -12.82 -20.21 2.51
C ASP A 72 -12.19 -21.04 1.40
N ARG A 73 -12.54 -22.32 1.27
CA ARG A 73 -12.00 -23.23 0.24
C ARG A 73 -12.36 -22.83 -1.19
N GLU A 74 -13.56 -22.27 -1.39
CA GLU A 74 -14.04 -21.89 -2.72
C GLU A 74 -13.39 -20.61 -3.26
N GLN A 75 -12.70 -19.83 -2.42
CA GLN A 75 -12.06 -18.59 -2.85
C GLN A 75 -10.88 -18.83 -3.80
N THR A 76 -10.76 -17.95 -4.79
CA THR A 76 -9.64 -17.83 -5.74
C THR A 76 -8.96 -16.47 -5.61
N LEU A 77 -7.80 -16.29 -6.26
CA LEU A 77 -7.13 -14.99 -6.29
C LEU A 77 -8.02 -13.88 -6.87
N GLU A 78 -8.86 -14.21 -7.85
CA GLU A 78 -9.82 -13.29 -8.46
C GLU A 78 -10.95 -12.90 -7.50
N SER A 79 -11.51 -13.88 -6.78
CA SER A 79 -12.62 -13.63 -5.87
C SER A 79 -12.20 -12.85 -4.62
N LEU A 80 -10.92 -12.94 -4.25
CA LEU A 80 -10.34 -12.20 -3.11
C LEU A 80 -10.01 -10.73 -3.42
N ARG A 81 -9.93 -10.34 -4.69
CA ARG A 81 -9.60 -8.94 -5.09
C ARG A 81 -10.43 -7.85 -4.40
N PRO A 82 -11.79 -7.93 -4.35
CA PRO A 82 -12.58 -6.90 -3.70
C PRO A 82 -12.23 -6.76 -2.21
N TYR A 83 -12.03 -7.87 -1.50
CA TYR A 83 -11.69 -7.87 -0.07
C TYR A 83 -10.36 -7.17 0.20
N VAL A 84 -9.32 -7.46 -0.59
CA VAL A 84 -8.02 -6.76 -0.49
C VAL A 84 -8.18 -5.24 -0.62
N ILE A 85 -9.04 -4.80 -1.53
CA ILE A 85 -9.31 -3.37 -1.75
C ILE A 85 -10.08 -2.80 -0.56
N GLU A 86 -11.15 -3.47 -0.12
CA GLU A 86 -11.98 -3.10 1.02
C GLU A 86 -11.13 -2.94 2.29
N GLU A 87 -10.38 -3.96 2.68
CA GLU A 87 -9.53 -3.92 3.89
C GLU A 87 -8.42 -2.85 3.80
N THR A 88 -7.90 -2.59 2.59
CA THR A 88 -6.97 -1.47 2.38
C THR A 88 -7.65 -0.13 2.69
N TYR A 89 -8.90 0.05 2.28
CA TYR A 89 -9.64 1.27 2.53
C TYR A 89 -10.12 1.41 3.97
N GLU A 90 -10.42 0.31 4.66
CA GLU A 90 -10.75 0.33 6.10
C GLU A 90 -9.53 0.74 6.95
N VAL A 91 -8.33 0.22 6.63
CA VAL A 91 -7.09 0.71 7.25
C VAL A 91 -6.91 2.21 7.02
N VAL A 92 -7.16 2.68 5.80
CA VAL A 92 -7.07 4.12 5.46
C VAL A 92 -8.11 4.94 6.24
N ASP A 93 -9.34 4.45 6.38
CA ASP A 93 -10.39 5.11 7.15
C ASP A 93 -10.06 5.18 8.65
N ALA A 94 -9.53 4.10 9.22
CA ALA A 94 -9.08 4.07 10.61
C ALA A 94 -7.96 5.10 10.88
N ILE A 95 -7.02 5.25 9.94
CA ILE A 95 -5.98 6.31 9.99
C ILE A 95 -6.63 7.69 9.93
N ASP A 96 -7.55 7.91 8.99
CA ASP A 96 -8.22 9.20 8.80
C ASP A 96 -9.07 9.61 10.01
N ARG A 97 -9.69 8.65 10.70
CA ARG A 97 -10.44 8.86 11.96
C ARG A 97 -9.53 9.02 13.18
N GLY A 98 -8.25 8.67 13.08
CA GLY A 98 -7.34 8.65 14.21
C GLY A 98 -7.78 7.68 15.31
N ASP A 99 -8.34 6.53 14.92
CA ASP A 99 -8.87 5.50 15.83
C ASP A 99 -7.88 4.33 15.94
N PRO A 100 -7.09 4.25 17.03
CA PRO A 100 -6.08 3.20 17.18
C PRO A 100 -6.67 1.81 17.40
N ALA A 101 -7.90 1.71 17.91
CA ALA A 101 -8.54 0.43 18.15
C ALA A 101 -9.02 -0.17 16.82
N ALA A 102 -9.72 0.64 16.02
CA ALA A 102 -10.08 0.26 14.66
C ALA A 102 -8.82 -0.08 13.85
N LEU A 103 -7.80 0.78 13.87
CA LEU A 103 -6.56 0.54 13.12
C LEU A 103 -5.89 -0.79 13.46
N ARG A 104 -5.90 -1.19 14.74
CA ARG A 104 -5.34 -2.48 15.16
C ARG A 104 -6.12 -3.64 14.54
N ASP A 105 -7.45 -3.55 14.53
CA ASP A 105 -8.32 -4.61 14.04
C ASP A 105 -8.22 -4.69 12.49
N GLU A 106 -8.30 -3.56 11.78
CA GLU A 106 -8.16 -3.51 10.30
C GLU A 106 -6.76 -3.94 9.81
N LEU A 107 -5.69 -3.68 10.60
CA LEU A 107 -4.36 -4.22 10.28
C LEU A 107 -4.31 -5.75 10.37
N GLY A 108 -5.13 -6.36 11.24
CA GLY A 108 -5.30 -7.80 11.32
C GLY A 108 -5.97 -8.35 10.06
N ASP A 109 -7.04 -7.71 9.59
CA ASP A 109 -7.78 -8.12 8.40
C ASP A 109 -6.97 -7.91 7.12
N PHE A 110 -6.21 -6.81 7.03
CA PHE A 110 -5.24 -6.61 5.95
C PHE A 110 -4.14 -7.70 5.91
N LEU A 111 -3.67 -8.16 7.06
CA LEU A 111 -2.71 -9.27 7.15
C LEU A 111 -3.37 -10.62 6.80
N LEU A 112 -4.63 -10.83 7.20
CA LEU A 112 -5.42 -12.00 6.83
C LEU A 112 -5.48 -12.14 5.31
N GLU A 113 -5.83 -11.07 4.58
CA GLU A 113 -5.92 -11.10 3.12
C GLU A 113 -4.59 -11.46 2.46
N ALA A 114 -3.47 -10.93 2.95
CA ALA A 114 -2.14 -11.30 2.45
C ALA A 114 -1.82 -12.79 2.67
N VAL A 115 -2.17 -13.33 3.84
CA VAL A 115 -2.00 -14.76 4.17
C VAL A 115 -2.94 -15.63 3.34
N PHE A 116 -4.17 -15.17 3.08
CA PHE A 116 -5.16 -15.86 2.27
C PHE A 116 -4.67 -16.01 0.83
N LEU A 117 -4.25 -14.91 0.19
CA LEU A 117 -3.71 -14.93 -1.16
C LEU A 117 -2.50 -15.86 -1.28
N ALA A 118 -1.57 -15.81 -0.32
CA ALA A 118 -0.41 -16.68 -0.30
C ALA A 118 -0.78 -18.17 -0.10
N GLN A 119 -1.82 -18.46 0.67
CA GLN A 119 -2.33 -19.83 0.82
C GLN A 119 -2.92 -20.35 -0.50
N VAL A 120 -3.71 -19.54 -1.21
CA VAL A 120 -4.25 -19.89 -2.55
C VAL A 120 -3.13 -20.11 -3.56
N ALA A 121 -2.13 -19.21 -3.60
CA ALA A 121 -0.96 -19.36 -4.48
C ALA A 121 -0.14 -20.62 -4.15
N HIS A 122 0.01 -20.94 -2.86
CA HIS A 122 0.68 -22.16 -2.43
C HIS A 122 -0.05 -23.42 -2.91
N GLU A 123 -1.39 -23.45 -2.81
CA GLU A 123 -2.21 -24.57 -3.29
C GLU A 123 -2.13 -24.76 -4.82
N GLN A 124 -1.81 -23.69 -5.55
CA GLN A 124 -1.56 -23.73 -7.00
C GLN A 124 -0.12 -24.14 -7.36
N GLY A 125 0.75 -24.30 -6.37
CA GLY A 125 2.15 -24.70 -6.53
C GLY A 125 3.10 -23.55 -6.88
N ASP A 126 2.69 -22.30 -6.68
CA ASP A 126 3.47 -21.12 -7.08
C ASP A 126 4.50 -20.70 -6.02
N PHE A 127 4.04 -20.16 -4.88
CA PHE A 127 4.92 -19.68 -3.80
C PHE A 127 4.25 -19.78 -2.42
N HIS A 128 5.07 -19.73 -1.37
CA HIS A 128 4.63 -19.66 0.02
C HIS A 128 4.69 -18.24 0.57
N ILE A 129 3.93 -17.95 1.63
CA ILE A 129 4.01 -16.68 2.34
C ILE A 129 5.44 -16.34 2.81
N SER A 130 6.26 -17.35 3.15
CA SER A 130 7.67 -17.17 3.49
C SER A 130 8.50 -16.58 2.35
N ASP A 131 8.17 -16.91 1.10
CA ASP A 131 8.88 -16.39 -0.06
C ASP A 131 8.57 -14.90 -0.26
N SER A 132 7.32 -14.50 -0.01
CA SER A 132 6.93 -13.07 0.00
C SER A 132 7.64 -12.29 1.10
N LEU A 133 7.72 -12.86 2.31
CA LEU A 133 8.46 -12.26 3.43
C LEU A 133 9.95 -12.12 3.11
N GLN A 134 10.58 -13.16 2.56
CA GLN A 134 11.98 -13.12 2.16
C GLN A 134 12.21 -12.05 1.08
N ALA A 135 11.35 -12.01 0.06
CA ALA A 135 11.45 -11.04 -1.03
C ALA A 135 11.33 -9.59 -0.55
N ILE A 136 10.42 -9.28 0.39
CA ILE A 136 10.30 -7.93 0.94
C ILE A 136 11.47 -7.58 1.87
N CYS A 137 11.94 -8.53 2.70
CA CYS A 137 13.12 -8.33 3.55
C CYS A 137 14.37 -8.03 2.72
N ASP A 138 14.67 -8.84 1.71
CA ASP A 138 15.81 -8.63 0.82
C ASP A 138 15.72 -7.29 0.08
N LYS A 139 14.51 -6.94 -0.40
CA LYS A 139 14.25 -5.65 -1.06
C LYS A 139 14.47 -4.46 -0.11
N LEU A 140 14.00 -4.55 1.13
CA LEU A 140 14.18 -3.49 2.13
C LEU A 140 15.65 -3.33 2.51
N ILE A 141 16.38 -4.43 2.77
CA ILE A 141 17.81 -4.40 3.06
C ILE A 141 18.58 -3.76 1.89
N ARG A 142 18.31 -4.23 0.67
CA ARG A 142 19.00 -3.77 -0.54
C ARG A 142 18.71 -2.30 -0.87
N ARG A 143 17.51 -1.79 -0.61
CA ARG A 143 17.14 -0.39 -0.85
C ARG A 143 17.54 0.58 0.28
N HIS A 144 18.08 0.08 1.38
CA HIS A 144 18.56 0.88 2.52
C HIS A 144 20.04 0.64 2.86
N PRO A 145 20.99 0.77 1.92
CA PRO A 145 22.41 0.59 2.21
C PRO A 145 22.97 1.52 3.29
N HIS A 146 22.37 2.68 3.50
CA HIS A 146 22.75 3.59 4.59
C HIS A 146 22.37 3.07 5.99
N VAL A 147 21.37 2.18 6.08
CA VAL A 147 20.96 1.47 7.31
C VAL A 147 21.63 0.09 7.40
N PHE A 148 21.67 -0.63 6.28
CA PHE A 148 22.22 -1.98 6.16
C PHE A 148 23.42 -1.99 5.20
N PRO A 149 24.58 -1.47 5.62
CA PRO A 149 25.78 -1.46 4.80
C PRO A 149 26.25 -2.88 4.47
N PRO A 150 26.93 -3.09 3.32
CA PRO A 150 27.60 -4.36 3.05
C PRO A 150 28.61 -4.66 4.15
N ALA A 151 28.60 -5.88 4.69
CA ALA A 151 29.61 -6.30 5.65
C ALA A 151 30.99 -6.28 4.99
N ALA A 152 32.01 -5.89 5.75
CA ALA A 152 33.39 -5.78 5.27
C ALA A 152 33.99 -7.12 4.79
N ASP A 153 33.36 -8.25 5.13
CA ASP A 153 33.72 -9.61 4.75
C ASP A 153 32.78 -10.23 3.68
N GLY A 154 31.81 -9.45 3.16
CA GLY A 154 30.84 -9.89 2.16
C GLY A 154 29.70 -10.77 2.68
N THR A 155 29.51 -10.89 4.01
CA THR A 155 28.52 -11.80 4.61
C THR A 155 27.10 -11.24 4.75
N THR A 156 26.89 -9.93 4.59
CA THR A 156 25.55 -9.33 4.51
C THR A 156 25.28 -8.82 3.10
N ALA A 157 24.05 -9.05 2.61
CA ALA A 157 23.56 -8.71 1.28
C ALA A 157 23.32 -7.19 1.07
N GLY A 158 24.10 -6.33 1.72
CA GLY A 158 24.08 -4.90 1.44
C GLY A 158 24.62 -4.63 0.05
N HIS A 159 23.89 -3.89 -0.78
CA HIS A 159 24.36 -3.42 -2.08
C HIS A 159 24.62 -1.91 -1.98
N GLY A 160 25.88 -1.48 -2.11
CA GLY A 160 26.23 -0.06 -2.23
C GLY A 160 27.33 0.41 -1.26
N GLY A 161 28.18 1.30 -1.75
CA GLY A 161 29.35 1.85 -1.04
C GLY A 161 29.05 3.02 -0.11
N VAL A 162 27.84 3.13 0.46
CA VAL A 162 27.50 4.19 1.41
C VAL A 162 27.94 3.75 2.81
N ALA A 163 28.76 4.56 3.47
CA ALA A 163 29.21 4.27 4.83
C ALA A 163 28.03 4.22 5.81
N ALA A 164 28.04 3.20 6.68
CA ALA A 164 27.07 3.03 7.75
C ALA A 164 26.88 4.33 8.54
N GLY A 165 25.63 4.74 8.76
CA GLY A 165 25.32 5.91 9.60
C GLY A 165 25.53 7.27 8.93
N THR A 166 25.63 7.34 7.59
CA THR A 166 25.56 8.61 6.86
C THR A 166 24.16 9.21 7.05
N PRO A 167 24.00 10.41 7.64
CA PRO A 167 22.70 11.06 7.75
C PRO A 167 22.25 11.48 6.36
N LEU A 168 21.19 10.86 5.86
CA LEU A 168 20.54 11.22 4.60
C LEU A 168 19.27 12.00 4.90
N THR A 169 18.98 13.01 4.09
CA THR A 169 17.66 13.65 4.10
C THR A 169 16.62 12.73 3.45
N SER A 170 15.33 12.98 3.70
CA SER A 170 14.24 12.26 3.01
C SER A 170 14.40 12.30 1.48
N ASP A 171 14.85 13.43 0.93
CA ASP A 171 14.99 13.59 -0.52
C ASP A 171 16.22 12.85 -1.07
N ASP A 172 17.29 12.73 -0.27
CA ASP A 172 18.43 11.86 -0.60
C ASP A 172 18.00 10.39 -0.64
N VAL A 173 17.22 9.93 0.34
CA VAL A 173 16.71 8.56 0.40
C VAL A 173 15.79 8.26 -0.80
N LYS A 174 14.88 9.19 -1.16
CA LYS A 174 14.02 9.05 -2.34
C LYS A 174 14.82 8.90 -3.64
N ARG A 175 15.84 9.76 -3.85
CA ARG A 175 16.73 9.68 -5.01
C ARG A 175 17.47 8.34 -5.07
N GLN A 176 17.96 7.87 -3.92
CA GLN A 176 18.61 6.56 -3.82
C GLN A 176 17.65 5.42 -4.18
N TRP A 177 16.41 5.44 -3.68
CA TRP A 177 15.41 4.44 -4.03
C TRP A 177 15.07 4.45 -5.50
N ASP A 178 14.92 5.62 -6.12
CA ASP A 178 14.58 5.73 -7.54
C ASP A 178 15.71 5.21 -8.43
N ALA A 179 16.97 5.46 -8.06
CA ALA A 179 18.14 4.90 -8.73
C ALA A 179 18.17 3.36 -8.64
N ILE A 180 18.09 2.80 -7.43
CA ILE A 180 18.11 1.34 -7.21
C ILE A 180 16.94 0.66 -7.92
N LYS A 181 15.73 1.24 -7.88
CA LYS A 181 14.56 0.74 -8.62
C LYS A 181 14.80 0.73 -10.13
N SER A 182 15.56 1.69 -10.65
CA SER A 182 15.87 1.75 -12.08
C SER A 182 16.85 0.66 -12.50
N GLU A 183 17.86 0.40 -11.66
CA GLU A 183 18.82 -0.69 -11.86
C GLU A 183 18.13 -2.07 -11.83
N GLU A 184 17.28 -2.33 -10.83
CA GLU A 184 16.51 -3.58 -10.70
C GLU A 184 15.69 -3.90 -11.96
N ARG A 185 15.03 -2.88 -12.56
CA ARG A 185 14.21 -3.08 -13.76
C ARG A 185 15.07 -3.39 -14.98
N ALA A 186 16.21 -2.70 -15.12
CA ALA A 186 17.15 -2.96 -16.20
C ALA A 186 17.69 -4.40 -16.12
N GLU A 187 17.97 -4.90 -14.91
CA GLU A 187 18.39 -6.29 -14.67
C GLU A 187 17.28 -7.31 -14.97
N ALA A 188 16.02 -6.97 -14.70
CA ALA A 188 14.86 -7.80 -14.99
C ALA A 188 14.47 -7.84 -16.48
N GLY A 189 15.13 -7.07 -17.34
CA GLY A 189 14.78 -6.94 -18.76
C GLY A 189 13.45 -6.22 -19.01
N GLU A 190 12.96 -5.50 -18.00
CA GLU A 190 11.73 -4.73 -18.08
C GLU A 190 12.05 -3.33 -18.64
N GLU A 191 11.61 -3.07 -19.88
CA GLU A 191 11.60 -1.72 -20.47
C GLU A 191 10.15 -1.20 -20.67
N PRO A 192 9.32 -1.09 -19.63
CA PRO A 192 8.04 -0.40 -19.76
C PRO A 192 8.32 1.04 -20.15
N GLY A 193 7.54 1.57 -21.10
CA GLY A 193 7.59 3.00 -21.44
C GLY A 193 7.42 3.86 -20.18
N LEU A 194 7.86 5.12 -20.22
CA LEU A 194 7.93 6.02 -19.06
C LEU A 194 6.72 5.89 -18.09
N LEU A 195 5.51 5.87 -18.64
CA LEU A 195 4.24 5.80 -17.92
C LEU A 195 3.78 4.39 -17.56
N GLY A 196 4.32 3.34 -18.19
CA GLY A 196 4.00 1.93 -17.91
C GLY A 196 4.44 1.46 -16.51
N THR A 197 5.13 2.33 -15.77
CA THR A 197 5.47 2.12 -14.36
C THR A 197 4.36 2.54 -13.38
N VAL A 198 3.28 3.16 -13.87
CA VAL A 198 2.13 3.53 -13.04
C VAL A 198 1.09 2.40 -13.10
N PRO A 199 0.76 1.73 -11.97
CA PRO A 199 -0.19 0.62 -11.98
C PRO A 199 -1.58 1.05 -12.46
N GLU A 200 -2.21 0.21 -13.29
CA GLU A 200 -3.57 0.44 -13.80
C GLU A 200 -4.64 0.26 -12.73
N SER A 201 -4.38 -0.54 -11.70
CA SER A 201 -5.29 -0.82 -10.59
C SER A 201 -5.46 0.34 -9.60
N LEU A 202 -4.69 1.43 -9.75
CA LEU A 202 -4.82 2.58 -8.87
C LEU A 202 -6.16 3.31 -9.10
N PRO A 203 -6.76 3.88 -8.03
CA PRO A 203 -7.88 4.81 -8.16
C PRO A 203 -7.58 5.91 -9.16
N ALA A 204 -8.57 6.31 -9.95
CA ALA A 204 -8.37 7.12 -11.15
C ALA A 204 -7.64 8.46 -10.87
N LEU A 205 -7.99 9.18 -9.78
CA LEU A 205 -7.35 10.45 -9.43
C LEU A 205 -5.91 10.24 -8.94
N LEU A 206 -5.68 9.20 -8.13
CA LEU A 206 -4.33 8.84 -7.72
C LEU A 206 -3.46 8.41 -8.92
N ARG A 207 -4.04 7.67 -9.87
CA ARG A 207 -3.37 7.27 -11.11
C ARG A 207 -3.01 8.49 -11.96
N ALA A 208 -3.95 9.41 -12.18
CA ALA A 208 -3.71 10.66 -12.89
C ALA A 208 -2.57 11.48 -12.24
N TYR A 209 -2.59 11.61 -10.92
CA TYR A 209 -1.53 12.26 -10.14
C TYR A 209 -0.15 11.59 -10.34
N ARG A 210 -0.08 10.25 -10.34
CA ARG A 210 1.15 9.49 -10.54
C ARG A 210 1.66 9.60 -11.99
N LEU A 211 0.76 9.57 -12.97
CA LEU A 211 1.08 9.80 -14.38
C LEU A 211 1.70 11.19 -14.56
N GLY A 212 1.09 12.23 -13.98
CA GLY A 212 1.62 13.59 -13.99
C GLY A 212 3.01 13.69 -13.35
N LYS A 213 3.23 13.09 -12.17
CA LYS A 213 4.56 13.03 -11.54
C LYS A 213 5.59 12.35 -12.44
N ARG A 214 5.20 11.29 -13.14
CA ARG A 214 6.11 10.52 -13.99
C ARG A 214 6.46 11.29 -15.27
N ALA A 215 5.49 11.94 -15.90
CA ALA A 215 5.73 12.84 -17.02
C ALA A 215 6.67 14.00 -16.62
N ALA A 216 6.42 14.61 -15.45
CA ALA A 216 7.26 15.69 -14.92
C ALA A 216 8.72 15.27 -14.69
N SER A 217 8.95 14.02 -14.25
CA SER A 217 10.31 13.49 -14.08
C SER A 217 11.12 13.38 -15.38
N ALA A 218 10.45 13.40 -16.54
CA ALA A 218 11.07 13.45 -17.85
C ALA A 218 11.16 14.88 -18.42
N GLY A 219 10.83 15.90 -17.62
CA GLY A 219 10.82 17.31 -18.03
C GLY A 219 9.53 17.77 -18.71
N PHE A 220 8.49 16.91 -18.78
CA PHE A 220 7.18 17.29 -19.29
C PHE A 220 6.30 17.80 -18.14
N ASP A 221 6.47 19.07 -17.79
CA ASP A 221 5.73 19.74 -16.71
C ASP A 221 5.53 21.23 -16.97
N TRP A 222 4.55 21.83 -16.30
CA TRP A 222 4.39 23.28 -16.20
C TRP A 222 5.48 23.87 -15.30
N PRO A 223 5.98 25.08 -15.61
CA PRO A 223 7.03 25.72 -14.82
C PRO A 223 6.56 26.17 -13.43
N ASP A 224 5.26 26.46 -13.29
CA ASP A 224 4.63 26.90 -12.04
C ASP A 224 3.12 26.59 -12.04
N PRO A 225 2.43 26.70 -10.88
CA PRO A 225 1.03 26.33 -10.75
C PRO A 225 0.06 27.11 -11.65
N SER A 226 0.40 28.33 -12.09
CA SER A 226 -0.52 29.14 -12.90
C SER A 226 -0.84 28.49 -14.24
N GLY A 227 0.13 27.81 -14.87
CA GLY A 227 -0.09 27.13 -16.14
C GLY A 227 -1.07 25.96 -16.05
N VAL A 228 -1.11 25.26 -14.91
CA VAL A 228 -2.10 24.20 -14.70
C VAL A 228 -3.45 24.75 -14.25
N GLU A 229 -3.49 25.89 -13.54
CA GLU A 229 -4.74 26.62 -13.27
C GLU A 229 -5.41 27.09 -14.56
N GLU A 230 -4.64 27.66 -15.49
CA GLU A 230 -5.12 28.03 -16.83
C GLU A 230 -5.69 26.81 -17.57
N LYS A 231 -5.00 25.66 -17.50
CA LYS A 231 -5.51 24.43 -18.12
C LYS A 231 -6.82 23.96 -17.49
N VAL A 232 -6.99 24.02 -16.16
CA VAL A 232 -8.27 23.69 -15.52
C VAL A 232 -9.41 24.60 -16.01
N ILE A 233 -9.13 25.89 -16.25
CA ILE A 233 -10.12 26.84 -16.79
C ILE A 233 -10.45 26.51 -18.25
N GLU A 234 -9.45 26.14 -19.04
CA GLU A 234 -9.61 25.68 -20.43
C GLU A 234 -10.53 24.45 -20.50
N GLU A 235 -10.24 23.39 -19.74
CA GLU A 235 -11.06 22.17 -19.71
C GLU A 235 -12.51 22.44 -19.28
N LEU A 236 -12.72 23.37 -18.33
CA LEU A 236 -14.07 23.78 -17.92
C LEU A 236 -14.83 24.46 -19.07
N ALA A 237 -14.14 25.24 -19.90
CA ALA A 237 -14.73 25.87 -21.07
C ALA A 237 -15.03 24.84 -22.18
N GLU A 238 -14.14 23.88 -22.39
CA GLU A 238 -14.33 22.77 -23.35
C GLU A 238 -15.50 21.88 -22.95
N LEU A 239 -15.60 21.50 -21.67
CA LEU A 239 -16.75 20.78 -21.12
C LEU A 239 -18.06 21.57 -21.28
N ALA A 240 -18.04 22.90 -21.05
CA ALA A 240 -19.21 23.74 -21.26
C ALA A 240 -19.65 23.77 -22.73
N ASN A 241 -18.69 23.81 -23.66
CA ASN A 241 -18.96 23.74 -25.10
C ASN A 241 -19.53 22.38 -25.49
N ALA A 242 -18.90 21.28 -25.05
CA ALA A 242 -19.34 19.91 -25.31
C ALA A 242 -20.77 19.67 -24.80
N ARG A 243 -21.14 20.22 -23.64
CA ARG A 243 -22.52 20.14 -23.11
C ARG A 243 -23.57 20.80 -24.01
N THR A 244 -23.20 21.84 -24.76
CA THR A 244 -24.13 22.60 -25.60
C THR A 244 -24.18 22.13 -27.06
N GLN A 245 -23.05 21.64 -27.59
CA GLN A 245 -22.86 21.38 -29.01
C GLN A 245 -22.32 19.98 -29.32
N GLY A 246 -21.88 19.23 -28.30
CA GLY A 246 -21.21 17.95 -28.44
C GLY A 246 -22.14 16.74 -28.30
N SER A 247 -21.54 15.57 -28.46
CA SER A 247 -22.16 14.28 -28.12
C SER A 247 -21.96 13.96 -26.64
N HIS A 248 -22.66 12.96 -26.13
CA HIS A 248 -22.40 12.44 -24.78
C HIS A 248 -20.94 11.96 -24.62
N ALA A 249 -20.37 11.35 -25.66
CA ALA A 249 -18.97 10.91 -25.65
C ALA A 249 -18.01 12.10 -25.53
N ALA A 250 -18.29 13.22 -26.20
CA ALA A 250 -17.51 14.44 -26.04
C ALA A 250 -17.61 14.98 -24.61
N ILE A 251 -18.81 14.97 -24.00
CA ILE A 251 -18.96 15.39 -22.59
C ILE A 251 -18.14 14.50 -21.65
N GLU A 252 -18.11 13.19 -21.87
CA GLU A 252 -17.31 12.25 -21.08
C GLU A 252 -15.80 12.50 -21.24
N GLU A 253 -15.33 12.77 -22.45
CA GLU A 253 -13.94 13.11 -22.77
C GLU A 253 -13.49 14.37 -22.03
N GLU A 254 -14.20 15.50 -22.22
CA GLU A 254 -13.84 16.77 -21.58
C GLU A 254 -13.96 16.71 -20.05
N LEU A 255 -14.91 15.93 -19.51
CA LEU A 255 -14.99 15.71 -18.06
C LEU A 255 -13.77 14.94 -17.56
N GLY A 256 -13.30 13.95 -18.31
CA GLY A 256 -12.09 13.20 -18.02
C GLY A 256 -10.85 14.10 -17.99
N ASP A 257 -10.70 14.96 -19.00
CA ASP A 257 -9.58 15.89 -19.10
C ASP A 257 -9.61 16.96 -18.00
N MET A 258 -10.78 17.48 -17.65
CA MET A 258 -10.95 18.35 -16.49
C MET A 258 -10.49 17.68 -15.18
N LEU A 259 -10.87 16.42 -14.94
CA LEU A 259 -10.45 15.66 -13.76
C LEU A 259 -8.94 15.41 -13.76
N PHE A 260 -8.34 15.15 -14.93
CA PHE A 260 -6.90 14.99 -15.08
C PHE A 260 -6.13 16.30 -14.82
N ALA A 261 -6.66 17.43 -15.30
CA ALA A 261 -6.11 18.76 -15.02
C ALA A 261 -6.18 19.09 -13.53
N ILE A 262 -7.30 18.80 -12.86
CA ILE A 262 -7.44 18.94 -11.40
C ILE A 262 -6.42 18.08 -10.64
N ALA A 263 -6.19 16.84 -11.06
CA ALA A 263 -5.19 15.98 -10.43
C ALA A 263 -3.76 16.55 -10.60
N ASN A 264 -3.46 17.20 -11.72
CA ASN A 264 -2.19 17.90 -11.93
C ASN A 264 -2.09 19.21 -11.14
N LEU A 265 -3.18 19.94 -10.97
CA LEU A 265 -3.22 21.11 -10.09
C LEU A 265 -2.90 20.68 -8.65
N ALA A 266 -3.55 19.62 -8.16
CA ALA A 266 -3.26 19.06 -6.84
C ALA A 266 -1.77 18.66 -6.70
N ARG A 267 -1.17 18.08 -7.74
CA ARG A 267 0.27 17.77 -7.78
C ARG A 267 1.15 19.00 -7.61
N HIS A 268 0.86 20.09 -8.33
CA HIS A 268 1.58 21.36 -8.20
C HIS A 268 1.41 21.99 -6.81
N LEU A 269 0.27 21.78 -6.17
CA LEU A 269 0.00 22.22 -4.79
C LEU A 269 0.58 21.29 -3.71
N GLY A 270 1.21 20.18 -4.10
CA GLY A 270 1.72 19.19 -3.14
C GLY A 270 0.63 18.39 -2.41
N VAL A 271 -0.58 18.36 -2.95
CA VAL A 271 -1.76 17.69 -2.37
C VAL A 271 -2.02 16.38 -3.12
N ASP A 272 -2.29 15.31 -2.39
CA ASP A 272 -2.79 14.06 -2.97
C ASP A 272 -4.30 14.20 -3.27
N PRO A 273 -4.73 14.17 -4.55
CA PRO A 273 -6.12 14.49 -4.92
C PRO A 273 -7.12 13.43 -4.45
N GLU A 274 -6.72 12.16 -4.41
CA GLU A 274 -7.56 11.07 -3.93
C GLU A 274 -7.88 11.27 -2.44
N THR A 275 -6.87 11.53 -1.62
CA THR A 275 -7.01 11.80 -0.19
C THR A 275 -7.80 13.09 0.08
N ALA A 276 -7.58 14.13 -0.71
CA ALA A 276 -8.34 15.38 -0.60
C ALA A 276 -9.83 15.16 -0.89
N LEU A 277 -10.17 14.37 -1.92
CA LEU A 277 -11.55 14.05 -2.26
C LEU A 277 -12.20 13.17 -1.18
N ARG A 278 -11.51 12.14 -0.67
CA ARG A 278 -12.00 11.33 0.45
C ARG A 278 -12.35 12.20 1.67
N SER A 279 -11.47 13.13 2.03
CA SER A 279 -11.72 14.08 3.12
C SER A 279 -12.92 15.00 2.86
N ALA A 280 -13.11 15.44 1.61
CA ALA A 280 -14.28 16.22 1.21
C ALA A 280 -15.58 15.42 1.30
N ASN A 281 -15.57 14.15 0.87
CA ASN A 281 -16.70 13.22 0.93
C ASN A 281 -17.10 12.93 2.38
N ARG A 282 -16.13 12.69 3.27
CA ARG A 282 -16.38 12.51 4.71
C ARG A 282 -17.06 13.75 5.31
N LYS A 283 -16.51 14.93 5.06
CA LYS A 283 -17.11 16.20 5.50
C LYS A 283 -18.52 16.43 4.94
N PHE A 284 -18.78 16.03 3.69
CA PHE A 284 -20.13 16.09 3.13
C PHE A 284 -21.07 15.14 3.87
N THR A 285 -20.65 13.90 4.09
CA THR A 285 -21.42 12.86 4.79
C THR A 285 -21.77 13.30 6.19
N GLU A 286 -20.80 13.74 6.98
CA GLU A 286 -21.03 14.24 8.35
C GLU A 286 -22.06 15.38 8.40
N ARG A 287 -21.97 16.31 7.45
CA ARG A 287 -22.91 17.44 7.35
C ARG A 287 -24.29 17.00 6.93
N PHE A 288 -24.38 16.04 6.01
CA PHE A 288 -25.65 15.51 5.54
C PHE A 288 -26.34 14.68 6.62
N THR A 289 -25.60 13.87 7.39
CA THR A 289 -26.14 13.16 8.56
C THR A 289 -26.67 14.12 9.62
N GLN A 290 -25.99 15.24 9.85
CA GLN A 290 -26.50 16.30 10.73
C GLN A 290 -27.78 16.94 10.17
N LEU A 291 -27.84 17.19 8.86
CA LEU A 291 -29.03 17.70 8.19
C LEU A 291 -30.21 16.76 8.43
N GLU A 292 -30.04 15.47 8.20
CA GLU A 292 -31.06 14.44 8.44
C GLU A 292 -31.53 14.43 9.90
N ALA A 293 -30.59 14.49 10.86
CA ALA A 293 -30.94 14.56 12.27
C ALA A 293 -31.78 15.80 12.60
N ARG A 294 -31.43 16.98 12.06
CA ARG A 294 -32.16 18.24 12.29
C ARG A 294 -33.58 18.24 11.71
N PHE A 295 -33.80 17.58 10.58
CA PHE A 295 -35.14 17.41 10.02
C PHE A 295 -35.95 16.37 10.82
N ARG A 296 -35.33 15.25 11.19
CA ARG A 296 -35.94 14.23 12.05
C ARG A 296 -36.39 14.78 13.40
N ASP A 297 -35.57 15.61 14.04
CA ASP A 297 -35.89 16.26 15.32
C ASP A 297 -37.12 17.20 15.24
N ARG A 298 -37.41 17.71 14.04
CA ARG A 298 -38.60 18.52 13.75
C ARG A 298 -39.80 17.68 13.31
N GLY A 299 -39.65 16.36 13.21
CA GLY A 299 -40.68 15.46 12.70
C GLY A 299 -40.96 15.63 11.21
N ILE A 300 -39.97 16.10 10.44
CA ILE A 300 -40.07 16.30 8.99
C ILE A 300 -39.21 15.25 8.31
N GLU A 301 -39.81 14.46 7.41
CA GLU A 301 -39.05 13.57 6.53
C GLU A 301 -38.27 14.39 5.50
N LEU A 302 -37.03 13.99 5.21
CA LEU A 302 -36.17 14.75 4.31
C LEU A 302 -36.79 14.87 2.90
N SER A 303 -37.51 13.85 2.44
CA SER A 303 -38.20 13.85 1.14
C SER A 303 -39.31 14.89 1.03
N ASP A 304 -39.84 15.36 2.16
CA ASP A 304 -40.94 16.33 2.21
C ASP A 304 -40.42 17.77 2.36
N ALA A 305 -39.13 17.94 2.64
CA ALA A 305 -38.48 19.25 2.72
C ALA A 305 -38.22 19.82 1.32
N SER A 306 -38.40 21.13 1.16
CA SER A 306 -37.98 21.84 -0.04
C SER A 306 -36.46 22.01 -0.09
N LEU A 307 -35.92 22.16 -1.30
CA LEU A 307 -34.49 22.44 -1.48
C LEU A 307 -34.05 23.71 -0.74
N ASP A 308 -34.89 24.74 -0.69
CA ASP A 308 -34.62 25.99 0.03
C ASP A 308 -34.49 25.76 1.54
N GLU A 309 -35.35 24.89 2.12
CA GLU A 309 -35.26 24.50 3.52
C GLU A 309 -34.00 23.68 3.82
N MET A 310 -33.67 22.73 2.93
CA MET A 310 -32.44 21.94 3.02
C MET A 310 -31.21 22.84 2.93
N GLU A 311 -31.17 23.79 1.99
CA GLU A 311 -30.05 24.70 1.82
C GLU A 311 -29.90 25.67 2.99
N ALA A 312 -31.01 26.18 3.52
CA ALA A 312 -30.98 27.03 4.72
C ALA A 312 -30.39 26.28 5.92
N GLU A 313 -30.80 25.03 6.15
CA GLU A 313 -30.27 24.21 7.23
C GLU A 313 -28.81 23.79 6.97
N TRP A 314 -28.45 23.45 5.74
CA TRP A 314 -27.08 23.16 5.34
C TRP A 314 -26.12 24.33 5.60
N ARG A 315 -26.57 25.57 5.37
CA ARG A 315 -25.81 26.78 5.70
C ARG A 315 -25.61 26.94 7.21
N ARG A 316 -26.62 26.62 8.03
CA ARG A 316 -26.49 26.62 9.50
C ARG A 316 -25.43 25.62 9.97
N ILE A 317 -25.52 24.38 9.49
CA ILE A 317 -24.53 23.31 9.77
C ILE A 317 -23.12 23.73 9.35
N LYS A 318 -22.96 24.32 8.16
CA LYS A 318 -21.66 24.81 7.69
C LYS A 318 -21.04 25.90 8.57
N THR A 319 -21.87 26.73 9.21
CA THR A 319 -21.45 27.87 10.03
C THR A 319 -21.40 27.55 11.53
N GLY A 320 -21.83 26.35 11.93
CA GLY A 320 -21.93 25.93 13.33
C GLY A 320 -23.09 26.57 14.09
N LEU A 321 -24.12 27.04 13.37
CA LEU A 321 -25.34 27.67 13.90
C LEU A 321 -26.47 26.67 14.12
#